data_AF-A0AAV3T1L3-F1
#
_entry.id   AF-A0AAV3T1L3-F1
#
_cell.length_a   1.000
_cell.length_b   1.000
_cell.length_c   1.000
_cell.angle_alpha   90.00
_cell.angle_beta   90.00
_cell.angle_gamma   90.00
#
_symmetry.space_group_name_H-M   'P 1'
#
loop_
_entity.id
_entity.type
_entity.pdbx_description
1 polymer ?
#
loop_
_entity_poly.entity_id
_entity_poly.type
_entity_poly.pdbx_seq_one_letter_code
_entity_poly.pdbx_strand_id
1 'polypeptide(L)'
;MNVAVTEHAEEKYLRRADALHLAPTIEDAWRQAHEIPGGGWLHGERARYDPTTRVVLPVRDGVIRTAIYAPTAKPAIRAAVEAAGWLP
;
A
#
# COMPACT_ATOMS: atom_id res chain seq x y z
N MET A 1 -4.18 -12.74 -8.48
CA MET A 1 -5.33 -12.56 -7.55
C MET A 1 -5.94 -11.21 -7.85
N ASN A 2 -7.21 -11.17 -8.24
CA ASN A 2 -7.96 -9.92 -8.40
C ASN A 2 -8.36 -9.44 -7.01
N VAL A 3 -7.99 -8.21 -6.65
CA VAL A 3 -8.45 -7.54 -5.42
C VAL A 3 -9.46 -6.48 -5.81
N ALA A 4 -10.49 -6.28 -5.00
CA ALA A 4 -11.41 -5.17 -5.20
C ALA A 4 -10.84 -3.89 -4.61
N VAL A 5 -11.23 -2.75 -5.16
CA VAL A 5 -10.77 -1.42 -4.73
C VAL A 5 -12.00 -0.59 -4.35
N THR A 6 -11.95 0.05 -3.19
CA THR A 6 -12.97 1.05 -2.83
C THR A 6 -12.65 2.41 -3.44
N GLU A 7 -13.66 3.19 -3.78
CA GLU A 7 -13.50 4.59 -4.25
C GLU A 7 -12.60 5.42 -3.31
N HIS A 8 -12.76 5.25 -1.99
CA HIS A 8 -11.91 5.91 -1.02
C HIS A 8 -10.41 5.57 -1.17
N ALA A 9 -10.09 4.33 -1.51
CA ALA A 9 -8.71 3.91 -1.72
C ALA A 9 -8.13 4.54 -2.97
N GLU A 10 -8.91 4.57 -4.05
CA GLU A 10 -8.53 5.16 -5.32
C GLU A 10 -8.28 6.67 -5.18
N GLU A 11 -9.19 7.40 -4.52
CA GLU A 11 -8.98 8.83 -4.23
C GLU A 11 -7.72 9.09 -3.40
N LYS A 12 -7.45 8.26 -2.39
CA LYS A 12 -6.25 8.40 -1.57
C LYS A 12 -4.99 8.12 -2.36
N TYR A 13 -5.02 7.13 -3.25
CA TYR A 13 -3.90 6.76 -4.11
C TYR A 13 -3.57 7.92 -5.07
N LEU A 14 -4.54 8.41 -5.83
CA LEU A 14 -4.35 9.51 -6.79
C LEU A 14 -3.84 10.81 -6.16
N ARG A 15 -4.12 11.04 -4.87
CA ARG A 15 -3.66 12.24 -4.16
C ARG A 15 -2.26 12.10 -3.54
N ARG A 16 -1.76 10.89 -3.33
CA ARG A 16 -0.61 10.63 -2.45
C ARG A 16 0.52 9.84 -3.08
N ALA A 17 0.22 9.04 -4.10
CA ALA A 17 1.20 8.19 -4.75
C ALA A 17 2.28 9.03 -5.44
N ASP A 18 3.53 8.65 -5.23
CA ASP A 18 4.64 9.16 -6.04
C ASP A 18 4.57 8.51 -7.43
N ALA A 19 5.22 9.16 -8.41
CA ALA A 19 5.42 8.61 -9.76
C ALA A 19 4.18 7.96 -10.42
N LEU A 20 2.99 8.55 -10.25
CA LEU A 20 1.71 8.10 -10.85
C LEU A 20 1.77 7.84 -12.37
N HIS A 21 2.69 8.50 -13.08
CA HIS A 21 2.91 8.25 -14.50
C HIS A 21 3.43 6.84 -14.82
N LEU A 22 4.03 6.13 -13.84
CA LEU A 22 4.52 4.75 -13.97
C LEU A 22 3.51 3.70 -13.47
N ALA A 23 2.68 4.07 -12.49
CA ALA A 23 1.56 3.26 -12.02
C ALA A 23 0.30 4.15 -11.93
N PRO A 24 -0.44 4.33 -13.04
CA PRO A 24 -1.58 5.26 -13.07
C PRO A 24 -2.74 4.84 -12.18
N THR A 25 -2.89 3.54 -11.91
CA THR A 25 -3.98 2.99 -11.09
C THR A 25 -3.47 2.28 -9.84
N ILE A 26 -4.32 2.18 -8.83
CA ILE A 26 -4.00 1.44 -7.59
C ILE A 26 -3.85 -0.06 -7.84
N GLU A 27 -4.50 -0.59 -8.87
CA GLU A 27 -4.34 -1.96 -9.34
C GLU A 27 -3.00 -2.19 -10.03
N ASP A 28 -2.45 -1.20 -10.76
CA ASP A 28 -1.08 -1.25 -11.28
C ASP A 28 -0.09 -1.31 -10.12
N ALA A 29 -0.22 -0.41 -9.15
CA ALA A 29 0.61 -0.41 -7.95
C ALA A 29 0.52 -1.76 -7.20
N TRP A 30 -0.69 -2.30 -7.01
CA TRP A 30 -0.89 -3.60 -6.35
C TRP A 30 -0.19 -4.76 -7.06
N ARG A 31 -0.18 -4.77 -8.40
CA ARG A 31 0.44 -5.82 -9.21
C ARG A 31 1.95 -5.87 -9.04
N GLN A 32 2.60 -4.71 -8.91
CA GLN A 32 4.05 -4.62 -8.72
C GLN A 32 4.46 -4.53 -7.24
N ALA A 33 3.52 -4.35 -6.31
CA ALA A 33 3.79 -4.23 -4.89
C ALA A 33 4.27 -5.55 -4.25
N HIS A 34 5.15 -5.41 -3.26
CA HIS A 34 5.74 -6.50 -2.49
C HIS A 34 5.03 -6.70 -1.16
N GLU A 35 4.88 -7.94 -0.71
CA GLU A 35 4.27 -8.23 0.59
C GLU A 35 5.14 -7.69 1.73
N ILE A 36 4.50 -7.06 2.72
CA ILE A 36 5.16 -6.54 3.92
C ILE A 36 4.53 -7.14 5.19
N PRO A 37 5.28 -7.29 6.29
CA PRO A 37 4.75 -7.86 7.52
C PRO A 37 3.67 -6.96 8.15
N GLY A 38 2.59 -7.58 8.61
CA GLY A 38 1.48 -6.88 9.28
C GLY A 38 1.65 -6.61 10.77
N GLY A 39 2.80 -6.96 11.36
CA GLY A 39 2.99 -7.03 12.80
C GLY A 39 2.60 -5.75 13.55
N GLY A 40 1.59 -5.84 14.42
CA GLY A 40 1.21 -4.76 15.34
C GLY A 40 0.36 -3.62 14.75
N TRP A 41 0.05 -3.63 13.46
CA TRP A 41 -0.77 -2.58 12.83
C TRP A 41 -1.84 -3.10 11.85
N LEU A 42 -1.73 -4.35 11.39
CA LEU A 42 -2.78 -5.06 10.66
C LEU A 42 -3.57 -5.97 11.61
N HIS A 43 -4.90 -5.91 11.53
CA HIS A 43 -5.80 -6.79 12.28
C HIS A 43 -6.26 -7.97 11.43
N GLY A 44 -5.36 -8.92 11.15
CA GLY A 44 -5.63 -10.08 10.28
C GLY A 44 -5.66 -9.76 8.78
N GLU A 45 -5.25 -8.55 8.41
CA GLU A 45 -5.17 -8.07 7.04
C GLU A 45 -3.81 -8.44 6.40
N ARG A 46 -3.75 -8.43 5.07
CA ARG A 46 -2.48 -8.48 4.31
C ARG A 46 -2.12 -7.08 3.88
N ALA A 47 -0.84 -6.76 3.72
CA ALA A 47 -0.43 -5.50 3.10
C ALA A 47 0.67 -5.73 2.08
N ARG A 48 0.65 -4.89 1.05
CA ARG A 48 1.76 -4.78 0.11
C ARG A 48 2.26 -3.36 0.03
N TYR A 49 3.54 -3.20 -0.28
CA TYR A 49 4.20 -1.92 -0.50
C TYR A 49 4.67 -1.84 -1.95
N ASP A 50 4.28 -0.78 -2.66
CA ASP A 50 4.82 -0.47 -3.98
C ASP A 50 5.96 0.54 -3.86
N PRO A 51 7.22 0.17 -4.17
CA PRO A 51 8.36 1.09 -4.09
C PRO A 51 8.32 2.20 -5.13
N THR A 52 7.59 2.02 -6.24
CA THR A 52 7.47 3.04 -7.29
C THR A 52 6.66 4.23 -6.80
N THR A 53 5.52 3.96 -6.20
CA THR A 53 4.58 4.98 -5.72
C THR A 53 4.72 5.28 -4.23
N ARG A 54 5.55 4.49 -3.53
CA ARG A 54 5.80 4.53 -2.08
C ARG A 54 4.53 4.44 -1.25
N VAL A 55 3.54 3.69 -1.74
CA VAL A 55 2.29 3.45 -1.02
C VAL A 55 2.23 2.05 -0.45
N VAL A 56 1.62 1.95 0.72
CA VAL A 56 1.20 0.70 1.35
C VAL A 56 -0.30 0.51 1.08
N LEU A 57 -0.63 -0.69 0.62
CA LEU A 57 -1.95 -1.13 0.21
C LEU A 57 -2.40 -2.27 1.15
N PRO A 58 -3.10 -1.95 2.25
CA PRO A 58 -3.71 -2.96 3.09
C PRO A 58 -4.95 -3.57 2.42
N VAL A 59 -5.08 -4.89 2.54
CA VAL A 59 -6.17 -5.69 2.00
C VAL A 59 -6.86 -6.45 3.12
N ARG A 60 -8.17 -6.24 3.21
CA ARG A 60 -9.07 -6.95 4.10
C ARG A 60 -10.19 -7.59 3.31
N ASP A 61 -10.39 -8.89 3.49
CA ASP A 61 -11.44 -9.67 2.81
C ASP A 61 -11.36 -9.52 1.27
N GLY A 62 -10.15 -9.43 0.72
CA GLY A 62 -9.91 -9.24 -0.72
C GLY A 62 -10.12 -7.82 -1.24
N VAL A 63 -10.35 -6.84 -0.36
CA VAL A 63 -10.61 -5.43 -0.72
C VAL A 63 -9.48 -4.52 -0.23
N ILE A 64 -8.93 -3.69 -1.13
CA ILE A 64 -8.08 -2.54 -0.79
C ILE A 64 -9.00 -1.40 -0.35
N ARG A 65 -8.97 -1.07 0.95
CA ARG A 65 -9.83 -0.03 1.55
C ARG A 65 -9.18 1.34 1.63
N THR A 66 -7.85 1.41 1.48
CA THR A 66 -7.12 2.67 1.53
C THR A 66 -5.75 2.56 0.87
N ALA A 67 -5.12 3.70 0.58
CA ALA A 67 -3.73 3.80 0.19
C ALA A 67 -2.98 4.72 1.17
N ILE A 68 -1.88 4.22 1.72
CA ILE A 68 -1.12 4.88 2.78
C ILE A 68 0.23 5.28 2.21
N TYR A 69 0.54 6.58 2.16
CA TYR A 69 1.86 7.04 1.76
C TYR A 69 2.87 6.68 2.85
N ALA A 70 3.79 5.78 2.54
CA ALA A 70 4.73 5.22 3.51
C ALA A 70 5.64 6.28 4.17
N PRO A 71 6.16 7.31 3.46
CA PRO A 71 7.12 8.27 4.04
C PRO A 71 6.57 9.05 5.24
N THR A 72 5.26 9.32 5.25
CA THR A 72 4.58 10.07 6.33
C THR A 72 3.62 9.20 7.12
N ALA A 73 3.66 7.88 6.94
CA ALA A 73 2.82 6.95 7.66
C ALA A 73 3.18 6.86 9.15
N LYS A 74 2.29 6.24 9.92
CA LYS A 74 2.54 5.92 11.33
C LYS A 74 3.82 5.08 11.47
N PRO A 75 4.58 5.21 12.59
CA PRO A 75 5.85 4.50 12.78
C PRO A 75 5.77 2.98 12.56
N ALA A 76 4.69 2.32 12.99
CA ALA A 76 4.53 0.88 12.80
C ALA A 76 4.48 0.46 11.32
N ILE A 77 3.89 1.28 10.45
CA ILE A 77 3.80 1.02 9.00
C ILE A 77 5.17 1.22 8.36
N ARG A 78 5.87 2.31 8.73
CA ARG A 78 7.23 2.57 8.27
C ARG A 78 8.18 1.45 8.67
N ALA A 79 8.12 1.01 9.93
CA ALA A 79 8.92 -0.12 10.41
C ALA A 79 8.60 -1.42 9.66
N ALA A 80 7.35 -1.66 9.26
CA ALA A 80 7.00 -2.82 8.43
C ALA A 80 7.61 -2.77 7.02
N VAL A 81 7.64 -1.59 6.40
CA VAL A 81 8.30 -1.38 5.10
C VAL A 81 9.82 -1.57 5.22
N GLU A 82 10.42 -1.00 6.27
CA GLU A 82 11.85 -1.15 6.58
C GLU A 82 12.23 -2.62 6.87
N ALA A 83 11.43 -3.34 7.64
CA ALA A 83 11.63 -4.75 7.94
C ALA A 83 11.52 -5.65 6.69
N ALA A 84 10.79 -5.20 5.67
CA ALA A 84 10.73 -5.86 4.37
C ALA A 84 11.90 -5.50 3.44
N GLY A 85 12.87 -4.69 3.90
CA GLY A 85 14.07 -4.30 3.15
C GLY A 85 13.90 -3.07 2.27
N TRP A 86 12.82 -2.30 2.45
CA TRP A 86 12.51 -1.13 1.64
C TRP A 86 12.61 0.17 2.44
N LEU A 87 12.80 1.29 1.74
CA LEU A 87 12.70 2.61 2.33
C LEU A 87 11.25 3.07 2.29
N PRO A 88 10.63 3.48 3.41
CA PRO A 88 9.28 4.04 3.41
C PRO A 88 9.21 5.25 2.49
#